data_AF-A0A945M9J0-F1
#
_entry.id   AF-A0A945M9J0-F1
#
_cell.length_a   1.000
_cell.length_b   1.000
_cell.length_c   1.000
_cell.angle_alpha   90.00
_cell.angle_beta   90.00
_cell.angle_gamma   90.00
#
_symmetry.space_group_name_H-M   'P 1'
#
loop_
_entity.id
_entity.type
_entity.pdbx_description
1 polymer ?
#
loop_
_entity_poly.entity_id
_entity_poly.type
_entity_poly.pdbx_seq_one_letter_code
_entity_poly.pdbx_strand_id
1 'polypeptide(L)'
;RMLPIIMFTARTTRGLVEAARDSGANSVIAKPASVHSVYTVLSRVATERTAFVELDRYFGPDRRRQRVEIDNVERRARNGHGRRPSYDVEPKI
;
A
#
# COMPACT_ATOMS: atom_id res chain seq x y z
N ARG A 1 -16.84 10.85 -1.92
CA ARG A 1 -17.10 9.39 -1.80
C ARG A 1 -16.28 8.70 -2.88
N MET A 2 -15.39 7.78 -2.54
CA MET A 2 -14.49 7.11 -3.50
C MET A 2 -15.01 5.69 -3.80
N LEU A 3 -14.95 5.27 -5.06
CA LEU A 3 -15.38 3.95 -5.53
C LEU A 3 -14.16 3.19 -6.09
N PRO A 4 -13.84 1.99 -5.59
CA PRO A 4 -12.78 1.19 -6.17
C PRO A 4 -13.09 0.68 -7.58
N ILE A 5 -12.09 0.67 -8.45
CA ILE A 5 -12.22 0.25 -9.85
C ILE A 5 -11.25 -0.90 -10.12
N ILE A 6 -11.78 -2.02 -10.62
CA ILE A 6 -11.00 -3.17 -11.10
C ILE A 6 -11.15 -3.24 -12.62
N MET A 7 -10.05 -3.05 -13.34
CA MET A 7 -10.05 -3.14 -14.81
C MET A 7 -9.86 -4.58 -15.27
N PHE A 8 -10.68 -5.02 -16.22
CA PHE A 8 -10.55 -6.32 -16.86
C PHE A 8 -10.18 -6.15 -18.34
N THR A 9 -9.07 -6.75 -18.79
CA THR A 9 -8.55 -6.56 -20.16
C THR A 9 -8.14 -7.88 -20.80
N ALA A 10 -8.32 -8.02 -22.12
CA ALA A 10 -7.80 -9.15 -22.90
C ALA A 10 -6.32 -8.97 -23.27
N ARG A 11 -5.84 -7.72 -23.36
CA ARG A 11 -4.45 -7.39 -23.69
C ARG A 11 -3.80 -6.73 -22.48
N THR A 12 -2.79 -7.39 -21.92
CA THR A 12 -2.13 -6.94 -20.68
C THR A 12 -0.67 -6.65 -20.97
N THR A 13 -0.41 -5.65 -21.82
CA THR A 13 0.95 -5.12 -21.97
C THR A 13 1.30 -4.27 -20.77
N ARG A 14 2.59 -4.16 -20.47
CA ARG A 14 3.09 -3.31 -19.38
C ARG A 14 2.57 -1.87 -19.48
N GLY A 15 2.65 -1.26 -20.65
CA GLY A 15 2.16 0.12 -20.86
C GLY A 15 0.66 0.29 -20.62
N LEU A 16 -0.16 -0.72 -20.90
CA LEU A 16 -1.60 -0.67 -20.60
C LEU A 16 -1.85 -0.76 -19.08
N VAL A 17 -1.11 -1.62 -18.38
CA VAL A 17 -1.20 -1.72 -16.92
C VAL A 17 -0.77 -0.41 -16.26
N GLU A 18 0.31 0.20 -16.75
CA GLU A 18 0.80 1.50 -16.29
C GLU A 18 -0.25 2.60 -16.55
N ALA A 19 -0.80 2.70 -17.76
CA ALA A 19 -1.84 3.68 -18.08
C ALA A 19 -3.12 3.50 -17.24
N ALA A 20 -3.56 2.25 -17.02
CA ALA A 20 -4.72 1.96 -16.18
C ALA A 20 -4.47 2.35 -14.71
N ARG A 21 -3.26 2.06 -14.21
CA ARG A 21 -2.82 2.46 -12.87
C ARG A 21 -2.78 3.99 -12.75
N ASP A 22 -2.23 4.68 -13.72
CA ASP A 22 -2.12 6.14 -13.71
C ASP A 22 -3.48 6.83 -13.92
N SER A 23 -4.46 6.11 -14.47
CA SER A 23 -5.86 6.56 -14.57
C SER A 23 -6.69 6.28 -13.32
N GLY A 24 -6.09 5.73 -12.26
CA GLY A 24 -6.77 5.52 -10.98
C GLY A 24 -7.36 4.11 -10.76
N ALA A 25 -7.08 3.12 -11.62
CA ALA A 25 -7.55 1.75 -11.38
C ALA A 25 -6.89 1.12 -10.13
N ASN A 26 -7.66 0.55 -9.21
CA ASN A 26 -7.11 -0.15 -8.04
C ASN A 26 -6.29 -1.38 -8.46
N SER A 27 -6.85 -2.15 -9.40
CA SER A 27 -6.26 -3.40 -9.88
C SER A 27 -6.60 -3.62 -11.36
N VAL A 28 -5.75 -4.39 -12.04
CA VAL A 28 -5.95 -4.83 -13.43
C VAL A 28 -5.90 -6.36 -13.48
N ILE A 29 -6.86 -6.97 -14.17
CA ILE A 29 -6.97 -8.42 -14.36
C ILE A 29 -6.94 -8.74 -15.85
N ALA A 30 -6.06 -9.65 -16.24
CA ALA A 30 -6.00 -10.19 -17.59
C ALA A 30 -7.08 -11.27 -17.80
N LYS A 31 -7.77 -11.24 -18.94
CA LYS A 31 -8.66 -12.32 -19.38
C LYS A 31 -7.86 -13.37 -20.18
N PRO A 32 -8.16 -14.68 -20.05
CA PRO A 32 -9.09 -15.29 -19.10
C PRO A 32 -8.49 -15.33 -17.69
N ALA A 33 -9.33 -15.08 -16.69
CA ALA A 33 -8.94 -15.09 -15.28
C ALA A 33 -9.55 -16.30 -14.58
N SER A 34 -8.81 -16.93 -13.67
CA SER A 34 -9.36 -17.97 -12.80
C SER A 34 -10.26 -17.35 -11.73
N VAL A 35 -11.27 -18.08 -11.24
CA VAL A 35 -12.14 -17.64 -10.14
C VAL A 35 -11.31 -17.19 -8.93
N HIS A 36 -10.26 -17.93 -8.61
CA HIS A 36 -9.34 -17.60 -7.54
C HIS A 36 -8.66 -16.23 -7.75
N SER A 37 -8.15 -15.95 -8.95
CA SER A 37 -7.51 -14.66 -9.23
C SER A 37 -8.46 -13.46 -9.10
N VAL A 38 -9.71 -13.62 -9.53
CA VAL A 38 -10.74 -12.60 -9.40
C VAL A 38 -11.11 -12.39 -7.93
N TYR A 39 -11.32 -13.48 -7.20
CA TYR A 39 -11.65 -13.45 -5.78
C TYR A 39 -10.55 -12.78 -4.95
N THR A 40 -9.28 -13.09 -5.22
CA THR A 40 -8.15 -12.47 -4.52
C THR A 40 -8.13 -10.96 -4.71
N VAL A 41 -8.33 -10.48 -5.94
CA VAL A 41 -8.37 -9.03 -6.21
C VAL A 41 -9.59 -8.38 -5.59
N LEU A 42 -10.77 -9.01 -5.69
CA LEU A 42 -12.00 -8.48 -5.12
C LEU A 42 -11.89 -8.37 -3.59
N SER A 43 -11.46 -9.44 -2.94
CA SER A 43 -11.24 -9.51 -1.49
C SER A 43 -10.26 -8.43 -1.05
N ARG A 44 -9.15 -8.29 -1.77
CA ARG A 44 -8.15 -7.27 -1.50
C ARG A 44 -8.74 -5.86 -1.58
N VAL A 45 -9.44 -5.54 -2.65
CA VAL A 45 -10.01 -4.19 -2.87
C VAL A 45 -11.14 -3.88 -1.88
N ALA A 46 -11.88 -4.89 -1.43
CA ALA A 46 -12.96 -4.74 -0.45
C ALA A 46 -12.45 -4.58 0.99
N THR A 47 -11.32 -5.20 1.33
CA THR A 47 -10.82 -5.26 2.73
C THR A 47 -9.69 -4.27 3.00
N GLU A 48 -8.82 -4.00 2.02
CA GLU A 48 -7.72 -3.06 2.17
C GLU A 48 -8.23 -1.62 2.02
N ARG A 49 -8.18 -0.85 3.11
CA ARG A 49 -8.41 0.60 3.06
C ARG A 49 -7.27 1.28 2.31
N THR A 50 -7.40 1.35 0.99
CA THR A 50 -6.50 2.16 0.17
C THR A 50 -6.98 3.60 0.24
N ALA A 51 -6.13 4.49 0.77
CA ALA A 51 -6.41 5.92 0.71
C ALA A 51 -6.47 6.35 -0.74
N PHE A 52 -7.45 7.19 -1.09
CA PHE A 52 -7.50 7.85 -2.38
C PHE A 52 -6.95 9.26 -2.20
N VAL A 53 -6.22 9.72 -3.19
CA VAL A 53 -5.65 11.06 -3.26
C VAL A 53 -6.23 11.79 -4.45
N GLU A 54 -6.40 13.09 -4.27
CA GLU A 54 -6.85 14.02 -5.30
C GLU A 54 -5.74 15.04 -5.52
N LEU A 55 -5.30 15.16 -6.77
CA LEU A 55 -4.26 16.04 -7.27
C LEU A 55 -4.76 16.63 -8.59
N ASP A 56 -4.21 17.77 -9.02
CA ASP A 56 -4.62 18.48 -10.24
C ASP A 56 -4.74 17.60 -11.50
N ARG A 57 -3.89 16.55 -11.60
CA ARG A 57 -3.85 15.64 -12.76
C ARG A 57 -4.09 14.18 -12.42
N TYR A 58 -4.45 13.86 -11.17
CA TYR A 58 -4.64 12.48 -10.75
C TYR A 58 -5.67 12.39 -9.65
N PHE A 59 -6.67 11.53 -9.87
CA PHE A 59 -7.57 11.09 -8.83
C PHE A 59 -7.55 9.57 -8.77
N GLY A 60 -7.27 9.02 -7.60
CA GLY A 60 -7.28 7.57 -7.44
C GLY A 60 -6.55 7.07 -6.21
N PRO A 61 -6.35 5.75 -6.11
CA PRO A 61 -5.63 5.11 -5.03
C PRO A 61 -4.22 5.67 -4.87
N ASP A 62 -3.77 5.88 -3.62
CA ASP A 62 -2.39 6.29 -3.34
C ASP A 62 -1.40 5.26 -3.87
N ARG A 63 -0.55 5.70 -4.81
CA ARG A 63 0.44 4.87 -5.52
C ARG A 63 1.77 4.72 -4.79
N ARG A 64 1.98 5.47 -3.70
CA ARG A 64 3.22 5.48 -2.89
C ARG A 64 3.25 4.36 -1.85
N ARG A 65 2.12 3.68 -1.64
CA ARG A 65 2.01 2.62 -0.64
C ARG A 65 2.89 1.43 -1.01
N GLN A 66 4.03 1.31 -0.35
CA GLN A 66 4.89 0.13 -0.39
C GLN A 66 4.56 -0.76 0.80
N ARG A 67 4.49 -2.08 0.58
CA ARG A 67 4.45 -3.05 1.67
C ARG A 67 5.88 -3.17 2.21
N VAL A 68 6.24 -2.28 3.13
CA VAL A 68 7.51 -2.36 3.85
C VAL A 68 7.29 -3.29 5.04
N GLU A 69 8.11 -4.33 5.16
CA GLU A 69 8.18 -5.07 6.41
C GLU A 69 8.78 -4.15 7.47
N ILE A 70 7.95 -3.76 8.44
CA ILE A 70 8.42 -3.00 9.59
C ILE A 70 9.18 -3.98 10.46
N ASP A 71 10.50 -3.93 10.36
CA ASP A 71 11.38 -4.54 11.34
C ASP A 71 11.09 -3.90 12.71
N ASN A 72 10.50 -4.67 13.62
CA ASN A 72 10.11 -4.22 14.96
C ASN A 72 11.33 -4.03 15.89
N VAL A 73 12.55 -4.25 15.39
CA VAL A 73 13.75 -3.82 16.10
C VAL A 73 13.70 -2.31 16.22
N GLU A 74 13.62 -1.82 17.46
CA GLU A 74 13.66 -0.40 17.75
C GLU A 74 14.79 0.26 16.96
N ARG A 75 14.45 1.15 16.03
CA ARG A 75 15.43 1.85 15.18
C ARG A 75 16.51 2.56 16.00
N ARG A 76 16.19 2.91 17.26
CA ARG A 76 17.09 3.50 18.25
C ARG A 76 18.12 2.51 18.80
N ALA A 77 17.74 1.24 19.00
CA ALA A 77 18.64 0.19 19.47
C ALA A 77 19.66 -0.22 18.38
N ARG A 78 19.28 -0.12 17.10
CA ARG A 78 20.13 -0.49 15.96
C ARG A 78 21.25 0.52 15.68
N ASN A 79 21.04 1.80 16.00
CA ASN A 79 22.05 2.83 15.88
C ASN A 79 22.66 3.06 17.26
N GLY A 80 23.62 2.20 17.66
CA GLY A 80 24.29 2.20 18.96
C GLY A 80 25.11 3.46 19.26
N HIS A 81 24.45 4.61 19.37
CA HIS A 81 24.96 5.87 19.91
C HIS A 81 23.94 6.41 20.93
N GLY A 82 23.38 5.52 21.76
CA GLY A 82 22.53 5.89 22.87
C GLY A 82 23.36 6.52 23.98
N ARG A 83 23.48 7.86 23.98
CA ARG A 83 23.74 8.61 25.21
C ARG A 83 22.66 8.19 26.22
N ARG A 84 23.05 7.50 27.29
CA ARG A 84 22.16 7.24 28.43
C ARG A 84 21.64 8.59 28.92
N PRO A 85 20.31 8.80 29.04
CA PRO A 85 19.80 9.96 29.75
C PRO A 85 20.22 9.84 31.22
N SER A 86 20.99 10.80 31.71
CA SER A 86 21.34 10.94 33.12
C SER A 86 20.12 11.45 33.87
N TYR A 87 19.30 10.54 34.38
CA TYR A 87 18.34 10.88 35.41
C TYR A 87 18.66 10.03 36.63
N ASP A 88 19.17 10.71 37.66
CA ASP A 88 19.18 10.20 39.03
C ASP A 88 17.72 9.99 39.44
N VAL A 89 17.26 8.75 39.40
CA VAL A 89 15.94 8.38 39.94
C VAL A 89 16.19 7.67 41.25
N GLU A 90 16.00 8.41 42.32
CA GLU A 90 16.01 7.92 43.69
C GLU A 90 14.91 6.85 43.85
N PRO A 91 15.21 5.71 44.49
CA PRO A 91 14.22 4.63 44.63
C PRO A 91 13.11 5.09 45.56
N LYS A 92 11.87 5.12 45.07
CA LYS A 92 10.69 5.22 45.92
C LYS A 92 10.44 3.85 46.57
N ILE A 93 10.40 3.88 47.91
CA ILE A 93 10.10 2.80 48.85
C ILE A 93 8.75 2.15 48.51
#